data_AF-V5GI02-F1
#
_entry.id   AF-V5GI02-F1
#
_cell.length_a   1.000
_cell.length_b   1.000
_cell.length_c   1.000
_cell.angle_alpha   90.00
_cell.angle_beta   90.00
_cell.angle_gamma   90.00
#
_symmetry.space_group_name_H-M   'P 1'
#
loop_
_entity.id
_entity.type
_entity.pdbx_description
1 polymer ?
#
loop_
_entity_poly.entity_id
_entity_poly.type
_entity_poly.pdbx_seq_one_letter_code
_entity_poly.pdbx_strand_id
1 'polypeptide(L)'
;RVLDLDPGQSEFTVPGCVSVVTVTEPIFGPNFTHLKKANRSLLSNINVAHDPRAYINCIKSIVAYLETLEECPILINYMGFVQGIGLNIVTSVIKCIQPTGIIQICSKNQKRNFKDDLTYKVVKENCTLFCDDQLELNYKLYKVPALNDENDGWTLEPRQSREMYVLAYFGQMMRNGVNSLTSCDV
;
A
#
# COMPACT_ATOMS: atom_id res chain seq x y z
N ARG A 1 11.45 7.62 -3.07
CA ARG A 1 10.03 7.87 -2.71
C ARG A 1 9.39 6.56 -2.28
N VAL A 2 8.35 6.62 -1.46
CA VAL A 2 7.50 5.47 -1.16
C VAL A 2 6.14 5.68 -1.82
N LEU A 3 5.72 4.68 -2.58
CA LEU A 3 4.37 4.55 -3.09
C LEU A 3 3.63 3.56 -2.21
N ASP A 4 2.63 4.03 -1.48
CA ASP A 4 1.84 3.22 -0.57
C ASP A 4 0.51 2.85 -1.22
N LEU A 5 0.34 1.57 -1.50
CA LEU A 5 -0.82 0.99 -2.16
C LEU A 5 -1.68 0.14 -1.21
N ASP A 6 -1.42 0.21 0.11
CA ASP A 6 -2.26 -0.42 1.11
C ASP A 6 -3.25 0.58 1.74
N PRO A 7 -4.51 0.62 1.27
CA PRO A 7 -5.51 1.47 1.91
C PRO A 7 -5.97 0.93 3.27
N GLY A 8 -5.78 -0.35 3.57
CA GLY A 8 -6.19 -0.95 4.85
C GLY A 8 -5.23 -0.64 6.00
N GLN A 9 -3.94 -0.59 5.71
CA GLN A 9 -2.84 -0.29 6.64
C GLN A 9 -1.79 0.59 5.96
N SER A 10 -2.17 1.82 5.65
CA SER A 10 -1.23 2.80 5.08
C SER A 10 -0.08 3.08 6.05
N GLU A 11 1.10 3.38 5.54
CA GLU A 11 2.33 3.62 6.30
C GLU A 11 2.41 5.09 6.78
N PHE A 12 2.23 6.05 5.88
CA PHE A 12 2.50 7.47 6.16
C PHE A 12 1.26 8.35 6.31
N THR A 13 0.11 7.87 5.84
CA THR A 13 -1.12 8.66 5.73
C THR A 13 -2.27 7.96 6.45
N VAL A 14 -3.40 8.67 6.58
CA VAL A 14 -4.62 8.05 7.09
C VAL A 14 -5.05 6.86 6.21
N PRO A 15 -5.63 5.80 6.82
CA PRO A 15 -6.19 4.67 6.09
C PRO A 15 -7.27 5.10 5.08
N GLY A 16 -7.49 4.25 4.08
CA GLY A 16 -8.43 4.50 2.99
C GLY A 16 -7.83 5.32 1.86
N CYS A 17 -6.52 5.44 1.78
CA CYS A 17 -5.84 6.18 0.72
C CYS A 17 -4.79 5.33 0.02
N VAL A 18 -4.51 5.65 -1.23
CA VAL A 18 -3.24 5.32 -1.88
C VAL A 18 -2.44 6.61 -2.03
N SER A 19 -1.13 6.56 -1.78
CA SER A 19 -0.36 7.81 -1.65
C SER A 19 1.09 7.69 -2.13
N VAL A 20 1.65 8.84 -2.51
CA VAL A 20 3.08 9.00 -2.80
C VAL A 20 3.68 9.91 -1.73
N VAL A 21 4.74 9.45 -1.06
CA VAL A 21 5.46 10.20 -0.04
C VAL A 21 6.95 10.24 -0.34
N THR A 22 7.53 11.42 -0.21
CA THR A 22 8.99 11.61 -0.28
C THR A 22 9.56 11.45 1.12
N VAL A 23 10.34 10.38 1.31
CA VAL A 23 11.00 10.07 2.57
C VAL A 23 12.44 10.59 2.49
N THR A 24 12.79 11.50 3.39
CA THR A 24 14.11 12.16 3.45
C THR A 24 14.89 11.81 4.71
N GLU A 25 14.28 11.09 5.65
CA GLU A 25 14.86 10.70 6.93
C GLU A 25 14.50 9.25 7.28
N PRO A 26 15.31 8.57 8.11
CA PRO A 26 14.99 7.23 8.58
C PRO A 26 13.65 7.20 9.35
N ILE A 27 12.90 6.12 9.15
CA ILE A 27 11.59 5.91 9.78
C ILE A 27 11.76 4.91 10.92
N PHE A 28 11.27 5.27 12.10
CA PHE A 28 11.32 4.43 13.30
C PHE A 28 9.95 4.31 13.95
N GLY A 29 9.76 3.19 14.64
CA GLY A 29 8.52 2.92 15.36
C GLY A 29 7.36 2.49 14.45
N PRO A 30 6.17 2.28 15.02
CA PRO A 30 5.01 1.91 14.26
C PRO A 30 4.53 3.11 13.44
N ASN A 31 4.28 2.89 12.16
CA ASN A 31 3.18 3.44 11.39
C ASN A 31 2.57 4.80 11.88
N PHE A 32 1.72 4.82 12.91
CA PHE A 32 1.06 6.03 13.42
C PHE A 32 2.01 7.08 14.07
N THR A 33 3.28 6.76 14.28
CA THR A 33 4.27 7.64 14.91
C THR A 33 5.01 8.55 13.92
N HIS A 34 4.87 8.31 12.62
CA HIS A 34 5.64 9.00 11.59
C HIS A 34 4.77 9.46 10.41
N LEU A 35 3.54 9.85 10.70
CA LEU A 35 2.62 10.42 9.69
C LEU A 35 3.24 11.63 9.01
N LYS A 36 3.10 11.71 7.69
CA LYS A 36 3.70 12.75 6.84
C LYS A 36 2.69 13.25 5.82
N LYS A 37 2.86 14.51 5.41
CA LYS A 37 2.12 15.07 4.29
C LYS A 37 2.55 14.37 3.00
N ALA A 38 1.61 13.72 2.33
CA ALA A 38 1.87 13.10 1.04
C ALA A 38 2.09 14.12 -0.08
N ASN A 39 2.91 13.78 -1.06
CA ASN A 39 3.02 14.52 -2.32
C ASN A 39 1.68 14.50 -3.06
N ARG A 40 1.05 13.33 -3.10
CA ARG A 40 -0.33 13.13 -3.56
C ARG A 40 -0.94 11.97 -2.78
N SER A 41 -2.21 12.11 -2.41
CA SER A 41 -3.02 11.07 -1.80
C SER A 41 -4.37 11.03 -2.50
N LEU A 42 -4.83 9.83 -2.86
CA LEU A 42 -6.13 9.61 -3.50
C LEU A 42 -6.97 8.72 -2.61
N LEU A 43 -8.23 9.11 -2.41
CA LEU A 43 -9.19 8.33 -1.65
C LEU A 43 -9.46 7.02 -2.39
N SER A 44 -9.35 5.92 -1.64
CA SER A 44 -9.68 4.57 -2.03
C SER A 44 -10.58 3.94 -0.98
N ASN A 45 -11.04 2.71 -1.21
CA ASN A 45 -11.72 1.94 -0.19
C ASN A 45 -10.73 1.03 0.55
N ILE A 46 -10.84 0.94 1.87
CA ILE A 46 -10.08 -0.03 2.67
C ILE A 46 -10.37 -1.48 2.23
N ASN A 47 -11.58 -1.72 1.71
CA ASN A 47 -11.97 -2.97 1.09
C ASN A 47 -11.87 -2.84 -0.44
N VAL A 48 -10.68 -3.09 -0.98
CA VAL A 48 -10.42 -3.02 -2.42
C VAL A 48 -11.30 -3.99 -3.22
N ALA A 49 -11.75 -5.09 -2.61
CA ALA A 49 -12.62 -6.03 -3.30
C ALA A 49 -14.02 -5.48 -3.63
N HIS A 50 -14.44 -4.40 -2.96
CA HIS A 50 -15.73 -3.77 -3.24
C HIS A 50 -15.76 -3.10 -4.62
N ASP A 51 -14.69 -2.36 -4.96
CA ASP A 51 -14.51 -1.78 -6.29
C ASP A 51 -13.03 -1.83 -6.73
N PRO A 52 -12.59 -2.98 -7.27
CA PRO A 52 -11.22 -3.13 -7.73
C PRO A 52 -10.87 -2.17 -8.87
N ARG A 53 -11.83 -1.78 -9.71
CA ARG A 53 -11.57 -0.88 -10.86
C ARG A 53 -11.26 0.52 -10.37
N ALA A 54 -12.01 1.03 -9.38
CA ALA A 54 -11.72 2.32 -8.76
C ALA A 54 -10.32 2.34 -8.13
N TYR A 55 -9.91 1.27 -7.44
CA TYR A 55 -8.57 1.15 -6.89
C TYR A 55 -7.48 1.17 -7.97
N ILE A 56 -7.63 0.37 -9.04
CA ILE A 56 -6.69 0.37 -10.17
C ILE A 56 -6.63 1.75 -10.87
N ASN A 57 -7.76 2.45 -10.99
CA ASN A 57 -7.79 3.81 -11.55
C ASN A 57 -7.04 4.81 -10.66
N CYS A 58 -7.14 4.69 -9.33
CA CYS A 58 -6.33 5.49 -8.41
C CYS A 58 -4.83 5.25 -8.63
N ILE A 59 -4.43 3.99 -8.83
CA ILE A 59 -3.03 3.63 -9.12
C ILE A 59 -2.58 4.23 -10.44
N LYS A 60 -3.35 4.10 -11.52
CA LYS A 60 -3.03 4.73 -12.81
C LYS A 60 -2.85 6.25 -12.69
N SER A 61 -3.71 6.91 -11.93
CA SER A 61 -3.61 8.36 -11.65
C SER A 61 -2.35 8.72 -10.85
N ILE A 62 -1.93 7.86 -9.93
CA ILE A 62 -0.67 8.01 -9.22
C ILE A 62 0.54 7.79 -10.13
N VAL A 63 0.52 6.77 -11.00
CA VAL A 63 1.60 6.49 -11.94
C VAL A 63 1.80 7.69 -12.88
N ALA A 64 0.72 8.21 -13.45
CA ALA A 64 0.77 9.43 -14.28
C ALA A 64 1.30 10.65 -13.50
N TYR A 65 1.02 10.74 -12.19
CA TYR A 65 1.60 11.80 -11.36
C TYR A 65 3.10 11.60 -11.11
N LEU A 66 3.57 10.35 -10.93
CA LEU A 66 4.99 10.04 -10.74
C LEU A 66 5.83 10.46 -11.95
N GLU A 67 5.30 10.36 -13.17
CA GLU A 67 5.94 10.83 -14.41
C GLU A 67 6.19 12.35 -14.42
N THR A 68 5.45 13.12 -13.60
CA THR A 68 5.64 14.57 -13.48
C THR A 68 6.69 14.98 -12.44
N LEU A 69 7.20 14.02 -11.66
CA LEU A 69 8.18 14.26 -10.60
C LEU A 69 9.60 13.97 -11.08
N GLU A 70 10.59 14.59 -10.44
CA GLU A 70 12.00 14.29 -10.66
C GLU A 70 12.31 12.80 -10.43
N GLU A 71 13.23 12.23 -11.19
CA GLU A 71 13.63 10.83 -11.03
C GLU A 71 14.14 10.54 -9.61
N CYS A 72 13.59 9.49 -8.98
CA CYS A 72 13.99 9.04 -7.65
C CYS A 72 13.62 7.56 -7.51
N PRO A 73 14.45 6.71 -6.86
CA PRO A 73 14.08 5.32 -6.58
C PRO A 73 12.75 5.23 -5.85
N ILE A 74 11.88 4.31 -6.28
CA ILE A 74 10.54 4.13 -5.70
C ILE A 74 10.48 2.78 -5.00
N LEU A 75 10.16 2.80 -3.72
CA LEU A 75 9.76 1.61 -2.97
C LEU A 75 8.23 1.56 -2.95
N ILE A 76 7.67 0.39 -3.25
CA ILE A 76 6.21 0.22 -3.31
C ILE A 76 5.77 -0.68 -2.17
N ASN A 77 4.98 -0.14 -1.25
CA ASN A 77 4.26 -0.93 -0.28
C ASN A 77 2.95 -1.42 -0.91
N TYR A 78 2.65 -2.71 -0.79
CA TYR A 78 1.45 -3.32 -1.35
C TYR A 78 0.71 -4.13 -0.28
N MET A 79 -0.63 -4.09 -0.34
CA MET A 79 -1.49 -4.74 0.63
C MET A 79 -1.39 -6.28 0.65
N GLY A 80 -1.63 -6.86 1.82
CA GLY A 80 -1.66 -8.32 2.04
C GLY A 80 -2.89 -9.05 1.49
N PHE A 81 -3.52 -8.58 0.41
CA PHE A 81 -4.71 -9.21 -0.16
C PHE A 81 -4.36 -10.35 -1.12
N VAL A 82 -4.12 -11.54 -0.56
CA VAL A 82 -3.58 -12.70 -1.29
C VAL A 82 -4.61 -13.74 -1.72
N GLN A 83 -5.84 -13.64 -1.22
CA GLN A 83 -6.94 -14.59 -1.46
C GLN A 83 -7.95 -14.06 -2.48
N GLY A 84 -8.74 -14.96 -3.08
CA GLY A 84 -9.81 -14.60 -4.00
C GLY A 84 -9.30 -13.78 -5.20
N ILE A 85 -9.92 -12.62 -5.44
CA ILE A 85 -9.54 -11.72 -6.55
C ILE A 85 -8.22 -10.96 -6.31
N GLY A 86 -7.58 -11.14 -5.16
CA GLY A 86 -6.32 -10.48 -4.80
C GLY A 86 -5.21 -10.71 -5.83
N LEU A 87 -5.14 -11.91 -6.42
CA LEU A 87 -4.18 -12.22 -7.48
C LEU A 87 -4.45 -11.39 -8.75
N ASN A 88 -5.70 -11.26 -9.18
CA ASN A 88 -6.04 -10.43 -10.34
C ASN A 88 -5.73 -8.95 -10.09
N ILE A 89 -5.92 -8.47 -8.86
CA ILE A 89 -5.60 -7.10 -8.49
C ILE A 89 -4.08 -6.88 -8.54
N VAL A 90 -3.28 -7.67 -7.82
CA VAL A 90 -1.82 -7.46 -7.76
C VAL A 90 -1.17 -7.57 -9.14
N THR A 91 -1.63 -8.51 -9.97
CA THR A 91 -1.09 -8.68 -11.32
C THR A 91 -1.47 -7.51 -12.24
N SER A 92 -2.66 -6.93 -12.06
CA SER A 92 -3.06 -5.68 -12.72
C SER A 92 -2.23 -4.49 -12.23
N VAL A 93 -1.93 -4.41 -10.94
CA VAL A 93 -1.06 -3.37 -10.36
C VAL A 93 0.36 -3.47 -10.91
N ILE A 94 0.96 -4.67 -10.92
CA ILE A 94 2.28 -4.93 -11.51
C ILE A 94 2.30 -4.48 -12.97
N LYS A 95 1.25 -4.78 -13.73
CA LYS A 95 1.11 -4.36 -15.12
C LYS A 95 0.97 -2.84 -15.28
N CYS A 96 0.25 -2.17 -14.40
CA CYS A 96 0.12 -0.70 -14.43
C CYS A 96 1.44 0.01 -14.08
N ILE A 97 2.20 -0.55 -13.13
CA ILE A 97 3.38 0.10 -12.56
C ILE A 97 4.68 -0.26 -13.29
N GLN A 98 4.77 -1.47 -13.85
CA GLN A 98 5.99 -2.00 -14.48
C GLN A 98 7.23 -1.91 -13.56
N PRO A 99 7.19 -2.49 -12.33
CA PRO A 99 8.30 -2.40 -11.41
C PRO A 99 9.54 -3.12 -11.97
N THR A 100 10.75 -2.69 -11.60
CA THR A 100 11.99 -3.37 -12.01
C THR A 100 12.30 -4.63 -11.19
N GLY A 101 11.69 -4.75 -10.00
CA GLY A 101 11.86 -5.87 -9.10
C GLY A 101 10.65 -6.07 -8.20
N ILE A 102 10.36 -7.32 -7.87
CA ILE A 102 9.29 -7.72 -6.97
C ILE A 102 9.90 -8.53 -5.84
N ILE A 103 9.60 -8.15 -4.60
CA ILE A 103 9.94 -8.91 -3.41
C ILE A 103 8.66 -9.56 -2.90
N GLN A 104 8.56 -10.87 -3.09
CA GLN A 104 7.45 -11.67 -2.58
C GLN A 104 7.83 -12.25 -1.22
N ILE A 105 7.17 -11.76 -0.18
CA ILE A 105 7.33 -12.25 1.19
C ILE A 105 6.49 -13.53 1.34
N CYS A 106 7.09 -14.63 1.76
CA CYS A 106 6.47 -15.95 1.82
C CYS A 106 6.35 -16.44 3.27
N SER A 107 5.12 -16.64 3.72
CA SER A 107 4.79 -17.21 5.02
C SER A 107 4.84 -18.75 5.00
N LYS A 108 5.17 -19.37 6.14
CA LYS A 108 4.95 -20.80 6.42
C LYS A 108 3.46 -21.14 6.40
N ASN A 109 2.58 -20.19 6.73
CA ASN A 109 1.14 -20.36 6.62
C ASN A 109 0.67 -20.08 5.19
N GLN A 110 0.37 -21.13 4.43
CA GLN A 110 -0.02 -21.03 3.03
C GLN A 110 -1.28 -20.18 2.78
N LYS A 111 -2.14 -19.99 3.78
CA LYS A 111 -3.31 -19.10 3.64
C LYS A 111 -2.92 -17.61 3.54
N ARG A 112 -1.70 -17.26 3.94
CA ARG A 112 -1.14 -15.90 3.87
C ARG A 112 -0.31 -15.66 2.60
N ASN A 113 -0.21 -16.65 1.71
CA ASN A 113 0.51 -16.53 0.45
C ASN A 113 -0.46 -16.50 -0.74
N PHE A 114 0.02 -15.95 -1.86
CA PHE A 114 -0.57 -16.25 -3.15
C PHE A 114 -0.42 -17.75 -3.45
N LYS A 115 -1.39 -18.32 -4.19
CA LYS A 115 -1.34 -19.72 -4.61
C LYS A 115 -0.15 -20.01 -5.52
N ASP A 116 0.17 -19.04 -6.36
CA ASP A 116 1.24 -19.10 -7.34
C ASP A 116 2.21 -17.95 -7.12
N ASP A 117 3.48 -18.19 -7.40
CA ASP A 117 4.49 -17.15 -7.40
C ASP A 117 4.20 -16.10 -8.48
N LEU A 118 4.52 -14.84 -8.20
CA LEU A 118 4.31 -13.70 -9.12
C LEU A 118 5.33 -13.72 -10.26
N THR A 119 5.44 -14.84 -10.96
CA THR A 119 6.22 -15.03 -12.18
C THR A 119 5.58 -14.29 -13.35
N TYR A 120 6.36 -14.01 -14.39
CA TYR A 120 5.86 -13.36 -15.60
C TYR A 120 4.63 -14.03 -16.19
N LYS A 121 4.63 -15.37 -16.21
CA LYS A 121 3.51 -16.17 -16.71
C LYS A 121 2.24 -15.91 -15.90
N VAL A 122 2.35 -16.02 -14.57
CA VAL A 122 1.22 -15.81 -13.64
C VAL A 122 0.67 -14.40 -13.75
N VAL A 123 1.54 -13.38 -13.83
CA VAL A 123 1.08 -11.98 -14.00
C VAL A 123 0.35 -11.82 -15.33
N LYS A 124 0.92 -12.32 -16.43
CA LYS A 124 0.32 -12.20 -17.77
C LYS A 124 -1.05 -12.87 -17.85
N GLU A 125 -1.21 -14.03 -17.23
CA GLU A 125 -2.46 -14.81 -17.24
C GLU A 125 -3.58 -14.18 -16.40
N ASN A 126 -3.24 -13.41 -15.35
CA ASN A 126 -4.23 -12.93 -14.37
C ASN A 126 -4.53 -11.42 -14.41
N CYS A 127 -3.70 -10.63 -15.12
CA CYS A 127 -3.81 -9.16 -15.17
C CYS A 127 -4.93 -8.62 -16.09
N THR A 128 -5.60 -9.48 -16.86
CA THR A 128 -6.54 -9.08 -17.92
C THR A 128 -7.88 -8.57 -17.38
N LEU A 129 -8.20 -8.85 -16.11
CA LEU A 129 -9.50 -8.48 -15.53
C LEU A 129 -9.70 -6.96 -15.41
N PHE A 130 -8.61 -6.22 -15.21
CA PHE A 130 -8.63 -4.76 -14.96
C PHE A 130 -7.69 -3.97 -15.88
N CYS A 131 -6.97 -4.63 -16.80
CA CYS A 131 -6.01 -4.00 -17.70
C CYS A 131 -6.11 -4.59 -19.11
N ASP A 132 -6.41 -3.75 -20.10
CA ASP A 132 -6.73 -4.18 -21.47
C ASP A 132 -5.50 -4.40 -22.37
N ASP A 133 -4.35 -3.78 -22.08
CA ASP A 133 -3.22 -3.73 -23.02
C ASP A 133 -2.30 -4.96 -22.98
N GLN A 134 -1.70 -5.35 -24.11
CA GLN A 134 -0.59 -6.30 -24.09
C GLN A 134 0.73 -5.56 -23.87
N LEU A 135 1.39 -5.82 -22.75
CA LEU A 135 2.70 -5.25 -22.42
C LEU A 135 3.67 -6.38 -22.08
N GLU A 136 4.93 -6.23 -22.51
CA GLU A 136 6.02 -7.09 -22.07
C GLU A 136 6.47 -6.67 -20.69
N LEU A 137 6.42 -7.60 -19.74
CA LEU A 137 6.86 -7.38 -18.36
C LEU A 137 8.35 -7.70 -18.26
N ASN A 138 9.11 -6.86 -17.56
CA ASN A 138 10.52 -7.09 -17.28
C ASN A 138 10.86 -6.70 -15.83
N TYR A 139 10.86 -7.68 -14.93
CA TYR A 139 11.16 -7.51 -13.52
C TYR A 139 11.83 -8.75 -12.91
N LYS A 140 12.72 -8.54 -11.94
CA LYS A 140 13.30 -9.66 -11.19
C LYS A 140 12.40 -10.03 -10.02
N LEU A 141 12.06 -11.31 -9.89
CA LEU A 141 11.32 -11.83 -8.74
C LEU A 141 12.30 -12.34 -7.67
N TYR A 142 12.16 -11.81 -6.46
CA TYR A 142 12.88 -12.24 -5.27
C TYR A 142 11.89 -12.80 -4.26
N LYS A 143 12.21 -13.95 -3.69
CA LYS A 143 11.40 -14.57 -2.63
C LYS A 143 12.16 -14.48 -1.31
N VAL A 144 11.48 -14.00 -0.28
CA VAL A 144 12.05 -13.88 1.07
C VAL A 144 11.09 -14.51 2.08
N PRO A 145 11.59 -15.18 3.13
CA PRO A 145 10.72 -15.73 4.17
C PRO A 145 10.07 -14.61 4.99
N ALA A 146 8.83 -14.81 5.43
CA ALA A 146 8.20 -13.93 6.40
C ALA A 146 8.88 -14.08 7.77
N LEU A 147 9.35 -12.98 8.34
CA LEU A 147 10.02 -12.98 9.64
C LEU A 147 9.03 -13.08 10.81
N ASN A 148 7.77 -12.71 10.59
CA ASN A 148 6.75 -12.64 11.63
C ASN A 148 5.94 -13.94 11.79
N ASP A 149 6.32 -15.03 11.14
CA ASP A 149 5.61 -16.31 11.26
C ASP A 149 5.77 -16.98 12.63
N GLU A 150 6.84 -16.62 13.35
CA GLU A 150 7.16 -17.18 14.67
C GLU A 150 6.73 -16.25 15.82
N ASN A 151 6.12 -15.10 15.50
CA ASN A 151 5.68 -14.16 16.51
C ASN A 151 4.29 -14.57 17.02
N ASP A 152 4.27 -15.16 18.22
CA ASP A 152 3.08 -15.53 18.99
C ASP A 152 2.64 -14.42 19.97
N GLY A 153 3.33 -13.29 19.95
CA GLY A 153 3.00 -12.12 20.76
C GLY A 153 1.67 -11.49 20.37
N TRP A 154 1.13 -10.69 21.29
CA TRP A 154 -0.07 -9.88 21.01
C TRP A 154 0.20 -8.94 19.84
N THR A 155 -0.69 -8.95 18.85
CA THR A 155 -0.64 -8.07 17.68
C THR A 155 -1.85 -7.16 17.70
N LEU A 156 -1.62 -5.88 17.43
CA LEU A 156 -2.68 -4.89 17.31
C LEU A 156 -3.59 -5.28 16.13
N GLU A 157 -4.90 -5.38 16.37
CA GLU A 157 -5.82 -5.75 15.30
C GLU A 157 -5.84 -4.66 14.22
N PRO A 158 -6.01 -5.01 12.92
CA PRO A 158 -6.01 -4.02 11.85
C PRO A 158 -6.99 -2.86 12.07
N ARG A 159 -8.14 -3.11 12.69
CA ARG A 159 -9.10 -2.05 13.05
C ARG A 159 -8.54 -1.10 14.10
N GLN A 160 -7.98 -1.63 15.17
CA GLN A 160 -7.39 -0.83 16.25
C GLN A 160 -6.22 0.01 15.72
N SER A 161 -5.38 -0.57 14.85
CA SER A 161 -4.31 0.17 14.17
C SER A 161 -4.87 1.36 13.39
N ARG A 162 -5.95 1.17 12.61
CA ARG A 162 -6.59 2.27 11.86
C ARG A 162 -7.16 3.36 12.76
N GLU A 163 -7.77 3.00 13.88
CA GLU A 163 -8.30 3.97 14.86
C GLU A 163 -7.15 4.81 15.45
N MET A 164 -6.02 4.18 15.80
CA MET A 164 -4.81 4.87 16.26
C MET A 164 -4.25 5.84 15.21
N TYR A 165 -4.28 5.49 13.93
CA TYR A 165 -3.88 6.38 12.83
C TYR A 165 -4.70 7.66 12.79
N VAL A 166 -6.02 7.52 12.84
CA VAL A 166 -6.94 8.66 12.76
C VAL A 166 -6.73 9.59 13.95
N LEU A 167 -6.58 9.01 15.16
CA LEU A 167 -6.29 9.76 16.37
C LEU A 167 -4.95 10.50 16.29
N ALA A 168 -3.88 9.81 15.86
CA ALA A 168 -2.56 10.42 15.72
C ALA A 168 -2.57 11.56 14.68
N TYR A 169 -3.24 11.35 13.54
CA TYR A 169 -3.35 12.34 12.48
C TYR A 169 -4.03 13.63 12.97
N PHE A 170 -5.21 13.52 13.56
CA PHE A 170 -5.90 14.70 14.09
C PHE A 170 -5.17 15.30 15.29
N GLY A 171 -4.52 14.47 16.12
CA GLY A 171 -3.67 14.95 17.21
C GLY A 171 -2.55 15.88 16.75
N GLN A 172 -1.93 15.61 15.59
CA GLN A 172 -0.93 16.51 15.00
C GLN A 172 -1.50 17.86 14.53
N MET A 173 -2.81 17.92 14.26
CA MET A 173 -3.48 19.16 13.85
C MET A 173 -3.89 20.03 15.04
N MET A 174 -3.88 19.48 16.26
CA MET A 174 -4.25 20.22 17.46
C MET A 174 -3.14 21.21 17.86
N ARG A 175 -3.53 22.47 18.12
CA ARG A 175 -2.62 23.46 18.70
C ARG A 175 -2.37 23.17 20.18
N ASN A 176 -1.19 23.57 20.67
CA ASN A 176 -0.87 23.45 22.10
C ASN A 176 -1.94 24.15 22.95
N GLY A 177 -2.52 23.42 23.92
CA GLY A 177 -3.53 23.93 24.84
C GLY A 177 -4.99 23.71 24.42
N VAL A 178 -5.24 23.09 23.26
CA VAL A 178 -6.60 22.75 22.82
C VAL A 178 -7.00 21.38 23.34
N ASN A 179 -7.97 21.33 24.26
CA ASN A 179 -8.47 20.10 24.89
C ASN A 179 -9.64 19.44 24.13
N SER A 180 -10.14 20.05 23.04
CA SER A 180 -11.27 19.52 22.27
C SER A 180 -11.12 19.72 20.76
N LEU A 181 -11.35 18.66 20.00
CA LEU A 181 -11.41 18.64 18.52
C LEU A 181 -12.52 19.54 17.95
N THR A 182 -13.50 19.95 18.76
CA THR A 182 -14.61 20.83 18.35
C THR A 182 -14.40 22.30 18.68
N SER A 183 -13.27 22.66 19.31
CA SER A 183 -12.98 24.07 19.59
C SER A 183 -12.78 24.84 18.28
N CYS A 184 -13.22 26.09 18.24
CA CYS A 184 -13.15 26.92 17.02
C CYS A 184 -11.72 27.38 16.69
N ASP A 185 -10.73 27.04 17.53
CA ASP A 185 -9.35 27.53 17.45
C ASP A 185 -8.37 26.55 16.76
N VAL A 186 -8.88 25.51 16.09
CA VAL A 186 -8.09 24.52 15.31
C VAL A 186 -7.46 25.20 14.07
#